data_AF-A0A509LG22-F1
#
_entry.id   AF-A0A509LG22-F1
#
_cell.length_a   1.000
_cell.length_b   1.000
_cell.length_c   1.000
_cell.angle_alpha   90.00
_cell.angle_beta   90.00
_cell.angle_gamma   90.00
#
_symmetry.space_group_name_H-M   'P 1'
#
loop_
_entity.id
_entity.type
_entity.pdbx_description
1 polymer ?
#
loop_
_entity_poly.entity_id
_entity_poly.type
_entity_poly.pdbx_seq_one_letter_code
_entity_poly.pdbx_strand_id
1 'polypeptide(L)'
;MEKMQIYKVYPAIPEPLSFLDYLARNLWWCWNSEAIELFYRINPAQWEKIGKNPVAFLSHISQRRFDELSNDESFLGHLRRVKAKFERMFSYVSQIKEFD
;
A
#
# COMPACT_ATOMS: atom_id res chain seq x y z
N MET A 1 31.94 -7.94 -26.48
CA MET A 1 31.41 -7.33 -25.25
C MET A 1 30.03 -7.90 -25.02
N GLU A 2 29.86 -8.76 -24.01
CA GLU A 2 28.52 -9.22 -23.62
C GLU A 2 27.69 -8.02 -23.11
N LYS A 3 26.41 -7.97 -23.49
CA LYS A 3 25.47 -6.96 -23.01
C LYS A 3 25.13 -7.27 -21.56
N MET A 4 25.59 -6.42 -20.65
CA MET A 4 25.12 -6.43 -19.27
C MET A 4 23.69 -5.87 -19.23
N GLN A 5 22.76 -6.63 -18.65
CA GLN A 5 21.36 -6.25 -18.54
C GLN A 5 21.01 -6.13 -17.04
N ILE A 6 20.54 -4.95 -16.62
CA ILE A 6 20.22 -4.67 -15.22
C ILE A 6 18.74 -5.00 -14.99
N TYR A 7 18.47 -5.92 -14.06
CA TYR A 7 17.12 -6.24 -13.60
C TYR A 7 16.89 -5.68 -12.20
N LYS A 8 15.80 -4.93 -12.01
CA LYS A 8 15.36 -4.50 -10.69
C LYS A 8 14.41 -5.55 -10.13
N VAL A 9 14.84 -6.25 -9.09
CA VAL A 9 14.01 -7.23 -8.37
C VAL A 9 13.33 -6.51 -7.23
N TYR A 10 12.00 -6.60 -7.18
CA TYR A 10 11.20 -6.03 -6.11
C TYR A 10 10.73 -7.13 -5.16
N PRO A 11 10.56 -6.83 -3.86
CA PRO A 11 9.93 -7.74 -2.91
C PRO A 11 8.52 -8.13 -3.39
N ALA A 12 8.14 -9.39 -3.15
CA ALA A 12 6.80 -9.85 -3.43
C ALA A 12 5.90 -9.50 -2.24
N ILE A 13 4.88 -8.68 -2.48
CA ILE A 13 3.86 -8.37 -1.46
C ILE A 13 2.98 -9.61 -1.28
N PRO A 14 2.92 -10.22 -0.08
CA PRO A 14 2.09 -11.40 0.17
C PRO A 14 0.59 -11.10 -0.01
N GLU A 15 -0.18 -12.15 -0.31
CA GLU A 15 -1.63 -12.03 -0.60
C GLU A 15 -2.42 -11.28 0.50
N PRO A 16 -2.19 -11.52 1.82
CA PRO A 16 -2.89 -10.78 2.87
C PRO A 16 -2.65 -9.26 2.85
N LEU A 17 -1.54 -8.84 2.25
CA LEU A 17 -1.10 -7.46 2.15
C LEU A 17 -1.34 -6.85 0.75
N SER A 18 -1.92 -7.62 -0.18
CA SER A 18 -2.12 -7.22 -1.59
C SER A 18 -2.84 -5.89 -1.77
N PHE A 19 -3.76 -5.54 -0.84
CA PHE A 19 -4.46 -4.26 -0.85
C PHE A 19 -3.52 -3.05 -0.76
N LEU A 20 -2.32 -3.18 -0.17
CA LEU A 20 -1.36 -2.09 -0.09
C LEU A 20 -0.89 -1.61 -1.47
N ASP A 21 -0.67 -2.50 -2.44
CA ASP A 21 -0.26 -2.09 -3.79
C ASP A 21 -1.39 -1.33 -4.49
N TYR A 22 -2.63 -1.80 -4.32
CA TYR A 22 -3.80 -1.12 -4.86
C TYR A 22 -3.99 0.27 -4.22
N LEU A 23 -3.91 0.34 -2.89
CA LEU A 23 -4.02 1.59 -2.13
C LEU A 23 -2.92 2.58 -2.52
N ALA A 24 -1.67 2.12 -2.71
CA ALA A 24 -0.53 2.96 -3.08
C ALA A 24 -0.72 3.66 -4.44
N ARG A 25 -1.48 3.05 -5.35
CA ARG A 25 -1.75 3.58 -6.70
C ARG A 25 -3.01 4.43 -6.79
N ASN A 26 -3.74 4.62 -5.70
CA ASN A 26 -4.99 5.36 -5.68
C ASN A 26 -4.91 6.61 -4.79
N LEU A 27 -5.10 7.80 -5.36
CA LEU A 27 -4.96 9.07 -4.64
C LEU A 27 -5.83 9.22 -3.38
N TRP A 28 -6.87 8.42 -3.21
CA TRP A 28 -7.69 8.45 -2.00
C TRP A 28 -6.88 8.30 -0.70
N TRP A 29 -5.74 7.59 -0.73
CA TRP A 29 -4.91 7.41 0.47
C TRP A 29 -4.43 8.74 1.06
N CYS A 30 -4.14 9.75 0.24
CA CYS A 30 -3.52 10.99 0.73
C CYS A 30 -4.52 11.90 1.45
N TRP A 31 -5.82 11.64 1.32
CA TRP A 31 -6.89 12.33 2.03
C TRP A 31 -7.42 11.55 3.23
N ASN A 32 -6.83 10.39 3.54
CA ASN A 32 -7.28 9.53 4.63
C ASN A 32 -6.14 9.22 5.60
N SER A 33 -6.25 9.75 6.82
CA SER A 33 -5.23 9.58 7.86
C SER A 33 -4.96 8.12 8.23
N GLU A 34 -5.99 7.26 8.27
CA GLU A 34 -5.83 5.82 8.56
C GLU A 34 -5.05 5.12 7.44
N ALA A 35 -5.24 5.53 6.18
CA ALA A 35 -4.49 5.01 5.05
C ALA A 35 -3.02 5.45 5.09
N ILE A 36 -2.74 6.70 5.45
CA ILE A 36 -1.37 7.20 5.67
C ILE A 36 -0.71 6.42 6.82
N GLU A 37 -1.44 6.18 7.90
CA GLU A 37 -0.95 5.44 9.07
C GLU A 37 -0.57 4.00 8.74
N LEU A 38 -1.25 3.34 7.79
CA LEU A 38 -0.82 2.02 7.31
C LEU A 38 0.61 2.04 6.78
N PHE A 39 0.94 2.99 5.89
CA PHE A 39 2.29 3.10 5.35
C PHE A 39 3.30 3.48 6.43
N TYR A 40 2.91 4.37 7.34
CA TYR A 40 3.76 4.75 8.47
C TYR A 40 4.10 3.57 9.39
N ARG A 41 3.11 2.74 9.76
CA ARG A 41 3.29 1.58 10.65
C ARG A 41 4.19 0.50 10.07
N ILE A 42 4.32 0.40 8.75
CA ILE A 42 5.21 -0.57 8.10
C ILE A 42 6.66 -0.28 8.46
N ASN A 43 7.10 0.97 8.25
CA ASN A 43 8.44 1.45 8.60
C ASN A 43 8.46 3.00 8.61
N PRO A 44 8.36 3.64 9.79
CA PRO A 44 8.31 5.10 9.91
C PRO A 44 9.52 5.83 9.30
N ALA A 45 10.72 5.32 9.56
CA ALA A 45 11.96 5.94 9.11
C ALA A 45 12.06 5.91 7.58
N GLN A 46 11.74 4.77 6.97
CA GLN A 46 11.79 4.62 5.52
C GLN A 46 10.67 5.43 4.82
N TRP A 47 9.51 5.56 5.47
CA TRP A 47 8.38 6.34 4.96
C TRP A 47 8.73 7.82 4.80
N GLU A 48 9.33 8.41 5.84
CA GLU A 48 9.81 9.79 5.81
C GLU A 48 10.98 9.95 4.82
N LYS A 49 11.94 9.02 4.82
CA LYS A 49 13.11 9.05 3.92
C LYS A 49 12.74 9.05 2.44
N ILE A 50 11.69 8.34 2.05
CA ILE A 50 11.21 8.25 0.65
C ILE A 50 10.26 9.40 0.28
N GLY A 51 10.00 10.33 1.21
CA GLY A 51 9.13 11.48 0.96
C GLY A 51 7.67 11.09 0.80
N LYS A 52 7.21 10.07 1.53
CA LYS A 52 5.79 9.65 1.58
C LYS A 52 5.22 9.21 0.24
N ASN A 53 6.06 8.63 -0.62
CA ASN A 53 5.63 7.99 -1.86
C ASN A 53 5.35 6.50 -1.61
N PRO A 54 4.08 6.04 -1.57
CA PRO A 54 3.74 4.66 -1.20
C PRO A 54 4.21 3.61 -2.22
N VAL A 55 4.21 3.93 -3.51
CA VAL A 55 4.69 2.99 -4.54
C VAL A 55 6.20 2.76 -4.39
N ALA A 56 6.97 3.84 -4.28
CA ALA A 56 8.41 3.74 -4.03
C ALA A 56 8.68 3.09 -2.67
N PHE A 57 7.91 3.43 -1.65
CA PHE A 57 8.08 2.90 -0.31
C PHE A 57 7.95 1.38 -0.25
N LEU A 58 6.87 0.81 -0.83
CA LEU A 58 6.65 -0.64 -0.82
C LEU A 58 7.80 -1.41 -1.51
N SER A 59 8.41 -0.83 -2.54
CA SER A 59 9.56 -1.44 -3.22
C SER A 59 10.85 -1.49 -2.37
N HIS A 60 10.93 -0.71 -1.29
CA HIS A 60 12.10 -0.65 -0.39
C HIS A 60 11.91 -1.41 0.93
N ILE A 61 10.75 -2.03 1.14
CA ILE A 61 10.48 -2.85 2.32
C ILE A 61 11.05 -4.25 2.11
N SER A 62 11.75 -4.78 3.10
CA SER A 62 12.32 -6.13 2.99
C SER A 62 11.22 -7.19 2.94
N GLN A 63 11.50 -8.31 2.25
CA GLN A 63 10.57 -9.44 2.21
C GLN A 63 10.19 -9.92 3.62
N ARG A 64 11.20 -10.06 4.50
CA ARG A 64 11.00 -10.42 5.91
C ARG A 64 9.98 -9.51 6.61
N ARG A 65 10.02 -8.20 6.37
CA ARG A 65 9.08 -7.27 7.00
C ARG A 65 7.65 -7.48 6.48
N PHE A 66 7.50 -7.77 5.19
CA PHE A 66 6.19 -8.15 4.66
C PHE A 66 5.70 -9.47 5.26
N ASP A 67 6.56 -10.46 5.42
CA ASP A 67 6.20 -11.76 6.01
C ASP A 67 5.77 -11.59 7.49
N GLU A 68 6.47 -10.76 8.26
CA GLU A 68 6.10 -10.39 9.63
C GLU A 68 4.70 -9.74 9.68
N LEU A 69 4.46 -8.74 8.83
CA LEU A 69 3.18 -8.03 8.77
C LEU A 69 2.02 -8.89 8.27
N SER A 70 2.32 -9.88 7.43
CA SER A 70 1.33 -10.84 6.92
C SER A 70 0.80 -11.78 8.01
N ASN A 71 1.47 -11.83 9.17
CA ASN A 71 1.06 -12.62 10.33
C ASN A 71 0.69 -11.73 11.54
N ASP A 72 0.75 -10.40 11.41
CA ASP A 72 0.40 -9.45 12.47
C ASP A 72 -1.10 -9.10 12.41
N GLU A 73 -1.90 -9.73 13.28
CA GLU A 73 -3.35 -9.48 13.33
C GLU A 73 -3.74 -8.03 13.66
N SER A 74 -2.91 -7.29 14.40
CA SER A 74 -3.17 -5.88 14.66
C SER A 74 -3.00 -5.04 13.39
N PHE A 75 -1.98 -5.35 12.59
CA PHE A 75 -1.77 -4.71 11.30
C PHE A 75 -2.85 -5.11 10.28
N LEU A 76 -3.12 -6.41 10.13
CA LEU A 76 -4.15 -6.91 9.23
C LEU A 76 -5.54 -6.39 9.59
N GLY A 77 -5.85 -6.30 10.88
CA GLY A 77 -7.09 -5.69 11.36
C GLY A 77 -7.22 -4.22 10.93
N HIS A 78 -6.14 -3.45 10.99
CA HIS A 78 -6.12 -2.08 10.49
C HIS A 78 -6.30 -2.02 8.97
N LEU A 79 -5.57 -2.88 8.23
CA LEU A 79 -5.65 -2.98 6.78
C LEU A 79 -7.08 -3.28 6.31
N ARG A 80 -7.76 -4.24 6.96
CA ARG A 80 -9.16 -4.60 6.69
C ARG A 80 -10.11 -3.43 6.90
N ARG A 81 -9.94 -2.64 7.97
CA ARG A 81 -10.79 -1.45 8.22
C ARG A 81 -10.61 -0.39 7.13
N VAL A 82 -9.36 -0.09 6.74
CA VAL A 82 -9.09 0.87 5.66
C VAL A 82 -9.64 0.37 4.34
N LYS A 83 -9.49 -0.93 4.03
CA LYS A 83 -10.06 -1.56 2.82
C LYS A 83 -11.58 -1.42 2.77
N ALA A 84 -12.28 -1.72 3.86
CA ALA A 84 -13.73 -1.57 3.92
C ALA A 84 -14.19 -0.11 3.73
N LYS A 85 -13.44 0.86 4.30
CA LYS A 85 -13.71 2.30 4.12
C LYS A 85 -13.47 2.73 2.68
N PHE A 86 -12.42 2.23 2.05
CA PHE A 86 -12.13 2.43 0.64
C PHE A 86 -13.28 1.89 -0.21
N GLU A 87 -13.64 0.62 -0.06
CA GLU A 87 -14.70 -0.03 -0.83
C GLU A 87 -16.04 0.69 -0.69
N ARG A 88 -16.39 1.16 0.51
CA ARG A 88 -17.60 1.95 0.74
C ARG A 88 -17.61 3.27 -0.05
N MET A 89 -16.49 3.99 -0.08
CA MET A 89 -16.37 5.23 -0.83
C MET A 89 -16.55 5.00 -2.34
N PHE A 90 -15.85 4.00 -2.89
CA PHE A 90 -15.87 3.73 -4.33
C PHE A 90 -17.16 3.00 -4.79
N SER A 91 -17.83 2.28 -3.89
CA SER A 91 -19.19 1.79 -4.12
C SER A 91 -20.19 2.93 -4.32
N TYR A 92 -20.03 4.05 -3.61
CA TYR A 92 -20.89 5.22 -3.76
C TYR A 92 -20.58 6.01 -5.04
N VAL A 93 -19.30 6.15 -5.40
CA VAL A 93 -18.89 6.81 -6.66
C VAL A 93 -19.45 6.08 -7.89
N SER A 94 -19.55 4.75 -7.84
CA SER A 94 -20.14 3.96 -8.93
C SER A 94 -21.65 4.23 -9.12
N GLN A 95 -22.32 4.77 -8.10
CA GLN A 95 -23.73 5.19 -8.14
C GLN A 95 -23.89 6.65 -8.60
N ILE A 96 -22.82 7.44 -8.62
CA ILE A 96 -22.79 8.77 -9.25
C ILE A 96 -22.51 8.57 -10.76
N LYS A 97 -23.37 7.82 -11.43
CA LYS A 97 -23.64 8.04 -12.85
C LYS A 97 -24.83 8.99 -12.92
N GLU A 98 -24.80 9.91 -13.86
CA GLU A 98 -25.76 11.02 -14.09
C GLU A 98 -25.43 12.32 -13.34
N PHE A 99 -24.36 12.96 -13.77
CA PHE A 99 -24.42 14.41 -14.00
C PHE A 99 -23.99 14.62 -15.46
N ASP A 100 -25.00 14.80 -16.32
CA ASP A 100 -24.86 15.41 -17.64
C ASP A 100 -24.41 16.88 -17.52
#